data_AF-A0A1H6G7X2-F1
#
_entry.id   AF-A0A1H6G7X2-F1
#
_cell.length_a   1.000
_cell.length_b   1.000
_cell.length_c   1.000
_cell.angle_alpha   90.00
_cell.angle_beta   90.00
_cell.angle_gamma   90.00
#
_symmetry.space_group_name_H-M   'P 1'
#
loop_
_entity.id
_entity.type
_entity.pdbx_description
1 polymer ?
#
loop_
_entity_poly.entity_id
_entity_poly.type
_entity_poly.pdbx_seq_one_letter_code
_entity_poly.pdbx_strand_id
1 'polypeptide(L)'
;MERNLLQRIETFLKESAMPPSVFGRAAARDPRLVSDLRGGREPGRDLICRVEHFMNKWRADRRAGHVAPRGDRRTRAGRRIETGAMA
;
A
#
# COMPACT_ATOMS: atom_id res chain seq x y z
N MET A 1 0.74 -22.27 -3.48
CA MET A 1 1.36 -21.03 -2.97
C MET A 1 1.03 -19.88 -3.92
N GLU A 2 -0.19 -19.35 -3.85
CA GLU A 2 -0.56 -18.19 -4.63
C GLU A 2 0.01 -16.94 -3.97
N ARG A 3 0.90 -16.25 -4.70
CA ARG A 3 1.48 -14.97 -4.28
C ARG A 3 0.40 -13.89 -4.40
N ASN A 4 -0.49 -13.86 -3.41
CA ASN A 4 -1.61 -12.93 -3.34
C ASN A 4 -1.11 -11.48 -3.44
N LEU A 5 -1.85 -10.64 -4.18
CA LEU A 5 -1.53 -9.22 -4.38
C LEU A 5 -1.20 -8.51 -3.06
N LEU A 6 -1.90 -8.88 -1.99
CA LEU A 6 -1.68 -8.39 -0.63
C LEU A 6 -0.22 -8.56 -0.18
N GLN A 7 0.40 -9.73 -0.39
CA GLN A 7 1.80 -9.94 0.01
C GLN A 7 2.76 -9.01 -0.75
N ARG A 8 2.52 -8.79 -2.05
CA ARG A 8 3.34 -7.88 -2.87
C ARG A 8 3.21 -6.44 -2.38
N ILE A 9 1.99 -6.03 -2.02
CA ILE A 9 1.71 -4.73 -1.41
C ILE A 9 2.44 -4.63 -0.06
N GLU A 10 2.35 -5.63 0.82
CA GLU A 10 2.98 -5.57 2.14
C GLU A 10 4.51 -5.51 2.07
N THR A 11 5.14 -6.26 1.18
CA THR A 11 6.58 -6.13 0.91
C THR A 11 6.91 -4.72 0.43
N PHE A 12 6.14 -4.18 -0.51
CA PHE A 12 6.33 -2.82 -1.00
C PHE A 12 6.17 -1.76 0.10
N LEU A 13 5.19 -1.90 1.00
CA LEU A 13 4.99 -0.98 2.13
C LEU A 13 6.20 -1.02 3.09
N LYS A 14 6.79 -2.20 3.32
CA LYS A 14 8.04 -2.33 4.11
C LYS A 14 9.24 -1.68 3.42
N GLU A 15 9.42 -1.91 2.11
CA GLU A 15 10.53 -1.33 1.33
C GLU A 15 10.45 0.20 1.20
N SER A 16 9.23 0.71 1.03
CA SER A 16 8.95 2.14 0.86
C SER A 16 8.80 2.90 2.18
N ALA A 17 8.67 2.18 3.30
CA ALA A 17 8.26 2.72 4.60
C ALA A 17 6.98 3.60 4.50
N MET A 18 6.10 3.30 3.53
CA MET A 18 4.90 4.07 3.25
C MET A 18 3.71 3.52 4.06
N PRO A 19 2.87 4.38 4.64
CA PRO A 19 1.63 3.92 5.29
C PRO A 19 0.64 3.32 4.28
N PRO A 20 -0.13 2.28 4.65
CA PRO A 20 -1.11 1.64 3.77
C PRO A 20 -2.19 2.60 3.25
N SER A 21 -2.60 3.59 4.06
CA SER A 21 -3.58 4.60 3.65
C SER A 21 -3.03 5.55 2.57
N VAL A 22 -1.73 5.87 2.65
CA VAL A 22 -1.06 6.72 1.65
C VAL A 22 -0.90 5.95 0.35
N PHE A 23 -0.49 4.69 0.44
CA PHE A 23 -0.41 3.80 -0.70
C PHE A 23 -1.74 3.66 -1.42
N GLY A 24 -2.82 3.38 -0.69
CA GLY A 24 -4.15 3.27 -1.27
C GLY A 24 -4.61 4.55 -1.96
N ARG A 25 -4.36 5.72 -1.34
CA ARG A 25 -4.63 7.02 -1.95
C ARG A 25 -3.78 7.28 -3.21
N ALA A 26 -2.52 6.85 -3.22
CA ALA A 26 -1.61 7.06 -4.35
C ALA A 26 -1.87 6.10 -5.53
N ALA A 27 -2.16 4.83 -5.25
CA ALA A 27 -2.35 3.79 -6.25
C ALA A 27 -3.78 3.76 -6.80
N ALA A 28 -4.78 3.91 -5.94
CA ALA A 28 -6.19 3.71 -6.28
C ALA A 28 -7.12 4.86 -5.88
N ARG A 29 -6.58 5.95 -5.30
CA ARG A 29 -7.36 7.04 -4.67
C ARG A 29 -8.28 6.57 -3.52
N ASP A 30 -8.01 5.39 -2.96
CA ASP A 30 -8.80 4.79 -1.88
C ASP A 30 -7.89 4.46 -0.69
N PRO A 31 -7.97 5.19 0.43
CA PRO A 31 -7.14 4.93 1.61
C PRO A 31 -7.50 3.62 2.36
N ARG A 32 -8.66 3.00 2.09
CA ARG A 32 -9.09 1.74 2.73
C ARG A 32 -8.66 0.50 1.96
N LEU A 33 -8.11 0.67 0.76
CA LEU A 33 -7.69 -0.40 -0.13
C LEU A 33 -6.98 -1.56 0.60
N VAL A 34 -5.91 -1.26 1.34
CA VAL A 34 -5.11 -2.30 2.01
C VAL A 34 -5.87 -2.96 3.17
N SER A 35 -6.67 -2.19 3.90
CA SER A 35 -7.51 -2.71 4.98
C SER A 35 -8.58 -3.65 4.45
N ASP A 36 -9.20 -3.29 3.33
CA ASP A 36 -10.22 -4.14 2.71
C ASP A 36 -9.60 -5.43 2.13
N LEU A 37 -8.41 -5.32 1.49
CA LEU A 37 -7.66 -6.49 1.02
C LEU A 37 -7.27 -7.42 2.17
N ARG A 38 -6.94 -6.88 3.36
CA ARG A 38 -6.72 -7.67 4.58
C ARG A 38 -7.99 -8.31 5.10
N GLY A 39 -9.14 -7.65 4.91
CA GLY A 39 -10.46 -8.16 5.25
C GLY A 39 -11.00 -9.21 4.27
N GLY A 40 -10.23 -9.61 3.25
CA GLY A 40 -10.64 -10.61 2.27
C GLY A 40 -11.36 -10.05 1.04
N ARG A 41 -11.34 -8.73 0.82
CA ARG A 41 -11.85 -8.13 -0.42
C ARG A 41 -11.03 -8.63 -1.61
N GLU A 42 -11.70 -9.11 -2.65
CA GLU A 42 -11.05 -9.47 -3.90
C GLU A 42 -10.87 -8.23 -4.79
N PRO A 43 -9.62 -7.85 -5.13
CA PRO A 43 -9.39 -6.74 -6.04
C PRO A 43 -9.75 -7.14 -7.46
N GLY A 44 -10.57 -6.33 -8.13
CA GLY A 44 -10.83 -6.49 -9.56
C GLY A 44 -9.57 -6.27 -10.41
N ARG A 45 -9.60 -6.76 -11.66
CA ARG A 45 -8.50 -6.63 -12.63
C ARG A 45 -8.00 -5.20 -12.80
N ASP A 46 -8.89 -4.21 -12.89
CA ASP A 46 -8.52 -2.79 -12.99
C ASP A 46 -7.73 -2.27 -11.79
N LEU A 47 -8.06 -2.77 -10.60
CA LEU A 47 -7.41 -2.38 -9.36
C LEU A 47 -6.02 -3.01 -9.28
N ILE A 48 -5.91 -4.29 -9.66
CA ILE A 48 -4.64 -5.00 -9.78
C ILE A 48 -3.70 -4.25 -10.74
N CYS A 49 -4.17 -3.93 -11.95
CA CYS A 49 -3.36 -3.24 -12.95
C CYS A 49 -2.88 -1.86 -12.46
N ARG A 50 -3.74 -1.08 -11.80
CA ARG A 50 -3.36 0.23 -11.23
C ARG A 50 -2.32 0.10 -10.13
N VAL A 51 -2.52 -0.87 -9.22
CA VAL A 51 -1.59 -1.14 -8.12
C VAL A 51 -0.23 -1.60 -8.63
N GLU A 52 -0.21 -2.55 -9.57
CA GLU A 52 1.04 -3.01 -10.19
C GLU A 52 1.75 -1.90 -10.96
N HIS A 53 1.01 -1.10 -11.72
CA HIS A 53 1.59 0.04 -12.44
C HIS A 53 2.22 1.06 -11.48
N PHE A 54 1.54 1.37 -10.37
CA PHE A 54 2.08 2.27 -9.34
C PHE A 54 3.37 1.70 -8.72
N MET A 55 3.39 0.42 -8.34
CA MET A 55 4.58 -0.23 -7.77
C MET A 55 5.75 -0.22 -8.74
N ASN A 56 5.51 -0.54 -10.02
CA ASN A 56 6.55 -0.51 -11.06
C ASN A 56 7.09 0.90 -11.28
N LYS A 57 6.21 1.90 -11.36
CA LYS A 57 6.62 3.31 -11.52
C LYS A 57 7.44 3.79 -10.32
N TRP A 58 7.01 3.48 -9.10
CA TRP A 58 7.74 3.87 -7.90
C TRP A 58 9.11 3.20 -7.82
N ARG A 59 9.21 1.91 -8.18
CA ARG A 59 10.50 1.20 -8.24
C ARG A 59 11.43 1.78 -9.31
N ALA A 60 10.89 2.15 -10.47
CA ALA A 60 11.64 2.82 -11.52
C ALA A 60 12.15 4.20 -11.06
N ASP A 61 11.30 5.00 -10.45
CA ASP A 61 11.65 6.33 -9.92
C ASP A 61 12.70 6.25 -8.79
N ARG A 62 12.55 5.26 -7.90
CA ARG A 62 13.51 4.98 -6.83
C ARG A 62 14.86 4.51 -7.38
N ARG A 63 14.87 3.69 -8.45
CA ARG A 63 16.09 3.27 -9.14
C ARG A 63 16.75 4.42 -9.91
N ALA A 64 15.96 5.34 -10.43
CA ALA A 64 16.43 6.55 -11.09
C ALA A 64 16.93 7.63 -10.10
N GLY A 65 16.83 7.40 -8.78
CA GLY A 65 17.33 8.31 -7.75
C GLY A 65 16.43 9.51 -7.45
N HIS A 66 15.18 9.53 -7.94
CA HIS A 66 14.28 10.69 -7.84
C HIS A 66 13.40 10.72 -6.57
N VAL A 67 13.33 9.64 -5.79
CA VAL A 67 12.50 9.59 -4.58
C VAL A 67 13.26 10.11 -3.36
N ALA A 68 13.18 11.41 -3.11
CA ALA A 68 13.18 11.88 -1.73
C ALA A 68 11.94 11.26 -1.04
N PRO A 69 12.03 10.75 0.21
CA PRO A 69 10.86 10.27 0.90
C PRO A 69 9.93 11.46 1.06
N ARG A 70 8.90 11.56 0.21
CA ARG A 70 7.71 12.37 0.49
C ARG A 70 6.94 11.65 1.58
N GLY A 71 7.59 11.49 2.73
CA GLY A 71 6.97 11.21 4.00
C GLY A 71 6.08 12.41 4.26
N ASP A 72 4.80 12.20 4.01
CA ASP A 72 3.74 13.13 4.34
C ASP A 72 3.97 13.63 5.77
N ARG A 73 4.39 14.90 5.92
CA ARG A 73 4.69 15.52 7.22
C ARG A 73 3.48 15.51 8.17
N ARG A 74 2.29 15.05 7.76
CA ARG A 74 1.09 14.96 8.61
C ARG A 74 0.95 13.61 9.33
N THR A 75 1.72 12.57 9.00
CA THR A 75 1.39 11.20 9.45
C THR A 75 2.07 10.76 10.77
N ARG A 76 2.36 11.70 11.69
CA ARG A 76 2.62 11.32 13.09
C ARG A 76 1.32 10.95 13.86
N ALA A 77 0.15 11.12 13.22
CA ALA A 77 -1.17 10.98 13.85
C ALA A 77 -1.83 9.58 13.73
N GLY A 78 -1.15 8.56 13.21
CA GLY A 78 -1.70 7.20 13.08
C GLY A 78 -1.35 6.25 14.22
N ARG A 79 -1.44 6.69 15.49
CA ARG A 79 -1.46 5.75 16.63
C ARG A 79 -2.85 5.09 16.70
N ARG A 80 -2.86 3.80 17.01
CA ARG A 80 -4.01 2.93 17.28
C ARG A 80 -4.94 2.65 16.09
N ILE A 81 -4.76 1.47 15.48
CA ILE A 81 -5.93 0.64 15.18
C ILE A 81 -5.66 -0.68 15.89
N GLU A 82 -6.37 -0.84 17.00
CA GLU A 82 -6.36 -2.02 17.87
C GLU A 82 -7.06 -3.14 17.09
N THR A 83 -6.32 -4.18 16.72
CA THR A 83 -6.92 -5.43 16.25
C THR A 83 -7.50 -6.13 17.47
N GLY A 84 -8.75 -5.82 17.80
CA GLY A 84 -9.57 -6.65 18.68
C GLY A 84 -9.99 -7.90 17.92
N ALA A 85 -9.36 -9.03 18.23
CA ALA A 85 -9.86 -10.36 17.90
C ALA A 85 -9.26 -11.39 18.88
N MET A 86 -9.79 -11.41 20.10
CA MET A 86 -9.80 -12.59 20.96
C MET A 86 -11.11 -12.57 21.75
N ALA A 87 -12.01 -13.49 21.38
CA ALA A 87 -13.10 -13.99 22.20
C ALA A 87 -13.08 -15.51 22.06
#